data_AF-A0A392W3I1-F1
#
_entry.id   AF-A0A392W3I1-F1
#
_cell.length_a   1.000
_cell.length_b   1.000
_cell.length_c   1.000
_cell.angle_alpha   90.00
_cell.angle_beta   90.00
_cell.angle_gamma   90.00
#
_symmetry.space_group_name_H-M   'P 1'
#
loop_
_entity.id
_entity.type
_entity.pdbx_description
1 polymer ?
#
loop_
_entity_poly.entity_id
_entity_poly.type
_entity_poly.pdbx_seq_one_letter_code
_entity_poly.pdbx_strand_id
1 'polypeptide(L)' 'MDLFNECMKTVESCLTDSKMDKSSVDDVVLVGGSSRIPKVQEILSNFFNGKDLCKSINPD' A
#
# COMPACT_ATOMS: atom_id res chain seq x y z
N MET A 1 -10.79 2.12 -15.11
CA MET A 1 -10.44 2.62 -13.76
C MET A 1 -9.93 1.47 -12.88
N ASP A 2 -9.30 0.45 -13.46
CA ASP A 2 -9.29 -0.90 -12.87
C ASP A 2 -7.92 -1.34 -12.34
N LEU A 3 -6.84 -0.76 -12.85
CA LEU A 3 -5.47 -1.15 -12.47
C LEU A 3 -5.20 -0.99 -10.96
N PHE A 4 -5.67 0.10 -10.34
CA PHE A 4 -5.47 0.33 -8.90
C PHE A 4 -6.21 -0.71 -8.06
N ASN A 5 -7.40 -1.12 -8.49
CA ASN A 5 -8.17 -2.17 -7.80
C ASN A 5 -7.50 -3.54 -7.96
N GLU A 6 -6.91 -3.83 -9.13
CA GLU A 6 -6.09 -5.03 -9.31
C GLU A 6 -4.85 -5.02 -8.40
N CYS A 7 -4.14 -3.89 -8.28
CA CYS A 7 -3.04 -3.77 -7.34
C CYS A 7 -3.48 -4.07 -5.91
N MET A 8 -4.67 -3.61 -5.51
CA MET A 8 -5.17 -3.89 -4.15
C MET A 8 -5.48 -5.36 -3.91
N LYS A 9 -6.01 -6.07 -4.91
CA LYS A 9 -6.19 -7.53 -4.80
C LYS A 9 -4.87 -8.25 -4.54
N THR A 10 -3.78 -7.80 -5.16
CA THR A 10 -2.45 -8.36 -4.89
C THR A 10 -2.02 -8.11 -3.45
N VAL A 11 -2.24 -6.92 -2.91
CA VAL A 11 -1.91 -6.59 -1.50
C VAL A 11 -2.73 -7.47 -0.54
N GLU A 12 -4.03 -7.64 -0.79
CA GLU A 12 -4.91 -8.51 0.01
C GLU A 12 -4.47 -9.99 -0.04
N SER A 13 -4.09 -10.47 -1.22
CA SER A 13 -3.54 -11.83 -1.38
C SER A 13 -2.26 -11.98 -0.58
N CYS A 14 -1.32 -11.02 -0.66
CA CYS A 14 -0.08 -11.08 0.10
C CYS A 14 -0.30 -11.11 1.63
N LEU A 15 -1.27 -10.33 2.14
CA LEU A 15 -1.65 -10.37 3.55
C LEU A 15 -2.26 -11.73 3.94
N THR A 16 -3.11 -12.28 3.08
CA THR A 16 -3.72 -13.60 3.27
C THR A 16 -2.66 -14.71 3.28
N ASP A 17 -1.72 -14.68 2.33
CA ASP A 17 -0.64 -15.66 2.19
C ASP A 17 0.33 -15.61 3.38
N SER A 18 0.58 -14.40 3.90
CA SER A 18 1.37 -14.19 5.13
C SER A 18 0.59 -14.47 6.41
N LYS A 19 -0.73 -14.73 6.34
CA LYS A 19 -1.64 -14.88 7.48
C LYS A 19 -1.58 -13.70 8.45
N MET A 20 -1.37 -12.50 7.92
CA MET A 20 -1.29 -11.26 8.68
C MET A 20 -2.55 -10.44 8.48
N ASP A 21 -3.03 -9.84 9.56
CA ASP A 21 -4.06 -8.82 9.46
C ASP A 21 -3.43 -7.49 9.04
N LYS A 22 -4.15 -6.68 8.27
CA LYS A 22 -3.73 -5.31 7.90
C LYS A 22 -3.35 -4.45 9.11
N SER A 23 -3.94 -4.71 10.27
CA SER A 23 -3.64 -4.01 11.53
C SER A 23 -2.27 -4.39 12.11
N SER A 24 -1.71 -5.53 11.69
CA SER A 24 -0.40 -6.04 12.14
C SER A 24 0.76 -5.45 11.33
N VAL A 25 0.48 -4.63 10.31
CA VAL A 25 1.52 -3.96 9.52
C VAL A 25 1.94 -2.71 10.25
N ASP A 26 3.18 -2.66 10.74
CA ASP A 26 3.71 -1.50 11.49
C ASP A 26 3.99 -0.29 10.59
N ASP A 27 4.69 -0.50 9.48
CA ASP A 27 5.10 0.55 8.55
C ASP A 27 4.76 0.17 7.12
N VAL A 28 4.23 1.14 6.36
CA VAL A 28 3.97 0.98 4.93
C VAL A 28 4.93 1.87 4.17
N VAL A 29 5.80 1.25 3.38
CA VAL A 29 6.88 1.95 2.68
C VAL A 29 6.62 1.96 1.18
N LEU A 30 6.73 3.14 0.55
CA LEU A 30 6.47 3.33 -0.87
C LEU A 30 7.76 3.34 -1.69
N VAL A 31 7.87 2.44 -2.68
CA VAL A 31 9.03 2.31 -3.57
C VAL A 31 8.60 2.41 -5.05
N GLY A 32 9.43 3.03 -5.89
CA GLY A 32 9.20 3.24 -7.32
C GLY A 32 8.47 4.55 -7.67
N GLY A 33 8.68 5.05 -8.90
CA GLY A 33 8.15 6.34 -9.36
C GLY A 33 6.62 6.46 -9.35
N SER A 34 5.90 5.37 -9.65
CA SER A 34 4.43 5.34 -9.67
C SER A 34 3.79 5.51 -8.29
N SER A 35 4.55 5.25 -7.21
CA SER A 35 4.07 5.46 -5.84
C SER A 35 3.93 6.95 -5.47
N ARG A 36 4.46 7.87 -6.29
CA ARG A 36 4.30 9.32 -6.15
C ARG A 36 2.90 9.80 -6.55
N ILE A 37 2.08 8.94 -7.18
CA ILE A 37 0.71 9.28 -7.59
C ILE A 37 -0.16 9.47 -6.34
N PRO A 38 -0.78 10.65 -6.12
CA PRO A 38 -1.58 10.93 -4.93
C PRO A 38 -2.73 9.95 -4.72
N LYS A 39 -3.36 9.50 -5.82
CA LYS A 39 -4.49 8.57 -5.75
C LYS A 39 -4.08 7.20 -5.21
N VAL A 40 -2.87 6.71 -5.52
CA VAL A 40 -2.33 5.45 -4.99
C VAL A 40 -2.12 5.56 -3.48
N GLN A 41 -1.57 6.69 -3.04
CA GLN A 41 -1.34 6.96 -1.62
C GLN A 41 -2.65 7.02 -0.85
N GLU A 42 -3.67 7.68 -1.40
CA GLU A 42 -5.00 7.72 -0.78
C GLU A 42 -5.63 6.33 -0.65
N ILE A 43 -5.56 5.51 -1.70
CA ILE A 43 -6.11 4.15 -1.69
C ILE A 43 -5.36 3.27 -0.67
N LEU A 44 -4.03 3.30 -0.67
CA LEU A 44 -3.21 2.52 0.27
C LEU A 44 -3.41 2.98 1.72
N SER A 45 -3.45 4.29 1.97
CA SER A 45 -3.71 4.81 3.31
C SER A 45 -5.09 4.37 3.80
N ASN A 46 -6.13 4.50 2.96
CA ASN A 46 -7.47 4.01 3.30
C ASN A 46 -7.50 2.50 3.57
N PHE A 47 -6.74 1.72 2.79
CA PHE A 47 -6.65 0.27 2.96
C PHE A 47 -6.01 -0.11 4.31
N PHE A 48 -4.94 0.57 4.69
CA PHE A 48 -4.25 0.40 5.97
C PHE A 48 -4.84 1.30 7.09
N ASN A 49 -6.17 1.50 7.09
CA ASN A 49 -6.89 2.18 8.17
C ASN A 49 -6.44 3.62 8.45
N GLY A 50 -6.05 4.37 7.42
CA GLY A 50 -5.58 5.75 7.52
C GLY A 50 -4.16 5.89 8.06
N LYS A 51 -3.37 4.80 8.05
CA LYS A 51 -1.97 4.82 8.46
C LYS A 51 -1.14 5.73 7.54
N ASP A 52 -0.16 6.39 8.14
CA ASP A 52 0.78 7.26 7.42
C ASP A 52 1.73 6.41 6.57
N LEU A 53 1.93 6.84 5.32
CA LEU A 53 2.76 6.11 4.37
C LEU A 53 4.19 6.67 4.44
N CYS A 54 5.16 5.83 4.77
CA CYS A 54 6.56 6.18 4.84
C CYS A 54 7.12 6.50 3.44
N LYS A 55 7.38 7.80 3.22
CA LYS A 55 8.01 8.35 2.00
C LYS A 55 9.51 8.62 2.17
N SER A 56 10.07 8.24 3.32
CA SER A 56 11.41 8.67 3.75
C SER A 56 12.56 7.95 3.06
N ILE A 57 12.29 6.88 2.32
CA ILE A 57 13.31 6.23 1.48
C ILE A 57 13.20 6.74 0.05
N ASN A 58 14.34 7.06 -0.54
CA ASN A 58 14.41 7.52 -1.91
C ASN A 58 13.96 6.35 -2.82
N PRO A 59 12.87 6.48 -3.58
CA PRO A 59 12.27 5.37 -4.32
C PRO A 59 12.99 5.08 -5.66
N ASP A 60 14.30 5.33 -5.74
CA ASP A 60 15.15 5.14 -6.92
C ASP A 60 15.92 3.81 -6.85
#